data_AF-A0A1M3LDE3-F1
#
_entry.id   AF-A0A1M3LDE3-F1
#
_cell.length_a   1.000
_cell.length_b   1.000
_cell.length_c   1.000
_cell.angle_alpha   90.00
_cell.angle_beta   90.00
_cell.angle_gamma   90.00
#
_symmetry.space_group_name_H-M   'P 1'
#
loop_
_entity.id
_entity.type
_entity.pdbx_description
1 polymer ?
#
loop_
_entity_poly.entity_id
_entity_poly.type
_entity_poly.pdbx_seq_one_letter_code
_entity_poly.pdbx_strand_id
1 'polypeptide(L)'
;MKATELNSRQERNAEHAKEFKNWVKSKNVEVLTSLPGVDLKVGQKVTFINGYGVKFEGHTILGFHTPDKYGDCVYLDIDCYWFSVSPDRVIVEKTQEDEIKIPSVGQYVFDIYYNCKKQVKGIANGLFYVGSDHEPVHRNEFIFPLPTNK
;
A
#
# COMPACT_ATOMS: atom_id res chain seq x y z
N MET A 1 30.29 11.27 24.18
CA MET A 1 29.64 10.27 23.30
C MET A 1 28.43 10.93 22.69
N LYS A 2 28.40 11.15 21.37
CA LYS A 2 27.19 11.67 20.70
C LYS A 2 26.18 10.54 20.65
N ALA A 3 24.99 10.75 21.20
CA ALA A 3 23.85 9.88 20.91
C ALA A 3 23.61 9.98 19.40
N THR A 4 23.88 8.90 18.68
CA THR A 4 23.48 8.80 17.28
C THR A 4 21.96 8.89 17.27
N GLU A 5 21.39 9.91 16.61
CA GLU A 5 19.95 9.96 16.37
C GLU A 5 19.52 8.61 15.81
N LEU A 6 18.54 7.96 16.46
CA LEU A 6 17.90 6.79 15.90
C LEU A 6 17.18 7.26 14.63
N ASN A 7 17.79 7.04 13.46
CA ASN A 7 17.15 7.25 12.18
C ASN A 7 15.75 6.64 12.23
N SER A 8 14.75 7.34 11.74
CA SER A 8 13.40 6.82 11.60
C SER A 8 13.41 5.51 10.81
N ARG A 9 12.40 4.66 11.02
CA ARG A 9 12.29 3.40 10.27
C ARG A 9 12.27 3.61 8.76
N GLN A 10 11.64 4.70 8.33
CA GLN A 10 11.55 5.07 6.92
C GLN A 10 12.93 5.42 6.35
N GLU A 11 13.78 6.12 7.10
CA GLU A 11 15.15 6.43 6.68
C GLU A 11 16.00 5.16 6.57
N ARG A 12 15.90 4.24 7.54
CA ARG A 12 16.62 2.94 7.47
C ARG A 12 16.19 2.11 6.26
N ASN A 13 14.88 2.02 6.02
CA ASN A 13 14.35 1.32 4.86
C ASN A 13 14.86 1.96 3.54
N ALA A 14 14.89 3.30 3.45
CA ALA A 14 15.43 3.99 2.29
C ALA A 14 16.93 3.72 2.09
N GLU A 15 17.69 3.59 3.17
CA GLU A 15 19.10 3.19 3.15
C GLU A 15 19.26 1.76 2.62
N HIS A 16 18.53 0.78 3.15
CA HIS A 16 18.56 -0.60 2.64
C HIS A 16 18.17 -0.67 1.15
N ALA A 17 17.19 0.12 0.72
CA ALA A 17 16.82 0.19 -0.70
C ALA A 17 17.95 0.75 -1.59
N LYS A 18 18.78 1.65 -1.06
CA LYS A 18 19.99 2.16 -1.73
C LYS A 18 21.08 1.08 -1.77
N GLU A 19 21.29 0.38 -0.67
CA GLU A 19 22.25 -0.72 -0.58
C GLU A 19 21.89 -1.88 -1.50
N PHE A 20 20.60 -2.23 -1.60
CA PHE A 20 20.08 -3.18 -2.57
C PHE A 20 20.49 -2.80 -4.00
N LYS A 21 20.27 -1.55 -4.41
CA LYS A 21 20.67 -1.08 -5.76
C LYS A 21 22.17 -1.19 -5.98
N ASN A 22 22.98 -0.92 -4.97
CA ASN A 22 24.43 -1.06 -5.05
C ASN A 22 24.83 -2.54 -5.17
N TRP A 23 24.22 -3.41 -4.38
CA TRP A 23 24.43 -4.84 -4.42
C TRP A 23 24.05 -5.44 -5.78
N VAL A 24 22.87 -5.14 -6.30
CA VAL A 24 22.40 -5.56 -7.63
C VAL A 24 23.41 -5.20 -8.71
N LYS A 25 23.91 -3.96 -8.71
CA LYS A 25 24.95 -3.52 -9.67
C LYS A 25 26.27 -4.25 -9.46
N SER A 26 26.73 -4.36 -8.21
CA SER A 26 28.04 -4.94 -7.88
C SER A 26 28.14 -6.44 -8.16
N LYS A 27 27.02 -7.16 -8.02
CA LYS A 27 26.92 -8.62 -8.20
C LYS A 27 26.29 -9.00 -9.53
N ASN A 28 25.88 -8.02 -10.34
CA ASN A 28 25.16 -8.24 -11.60
C ASN A 28 23.94 -9.15 -11.42
N VAL A 29 23.12 -8.86 -10.40
CA VAL A 29 21.92 -9.63 -10.07
C VAL A 29 20.81 -9.28 -11.05
N GLU A 30 20.18 -10.29 -11.62
CA GLU A 30 18.95 -10.09 -12.40
C GLU A 30 17.78 -9.80 -11.46
N VAL A 31 17.13 -8.65 -11.68
CA VAL A 31 15.96 -8.23 -10.90
C VAL A 31 14.81 -7.98 -11.85
N LEU A 32 13.72 -8.72 -11.62
CA LEU A 32 12.47 -8.62 -12.34
C LEU A 32 11.56 -7.57 -11.71
N THR A 33 10.70 -6.95 -12.53
CA THR A 33 9.71 -5.96 -12.09
C THR A 33 8.34 -6.56 -11.80
N SER A 34 8.11 -7.81 -12.21
CA SER A 34 6.90 -8.58 -11.97
C SER A 34 7.18 -10.08 -11.98
N LEU A 35 6.27 -10.86 -11.40
CA LEU A 35 6.28 -12.32 -11.46
C LEU A 35 4.94 -12.83 -12.01
N PRO A 36 4.94 -13.73 -13.00
CA PRO A 36 3.71 -14.37 -13.47
C PRO A 36 3.00 -15.12 -12.34
N GLY A 37 1.70 -14.90 -12.20
CA GLY A 37 0.87 -15.60 -11.21
C GLY A 37 0.96 -15.05 -9.78
N VAL A 38 1.71 -13.99 -9.55
CA VAL A 38 1.82 -13.32 -8.24
C VAL A 38 1.26 -11.90 -8.35
N ASP A 39 0.25 -11.58 -7.54
CA ASP A 39 -0.35 -10.22 -7.49
C ASP A 39 0.43 -9.31 -6.54
N LEU A 40 1.73 -9.15 -6.79
CA LEU A 40 2.63 -8.25 -6.08
C LEU A 40 3.35 -7.35 -7.09
N LYS A 41 3.62 -6.10 -6.69
CA LYS A 41 4.23 -5.07 -7.54
C LYS A 41 5.33 -4.34 -6.78
N VAL A 42 6.41 -4.03 -7.50
CA VAL A 42 7.48 -3.16 -6.99
C VAL A 42 6.89 -1.83 -6.53
N GLY A 43 7.33 -1.35 -5.37
CA GLY A 43 6.87 -0.11 -4.76
C GLY A 43 5.68 -0.26 -3.81
N GLN A 44 5.00 -1.41 -3.77
CA GLN A 44 3.93 -1.64 -2.80
C GLN A 44 4.47 -1.64 -1.37
N LYS A 45 3.68 -1.03 -0.46
CA LYS A 45 3.87 -1.16 0.97
C LYS A 45 3.33 -2.49 1.46
N VAL A 46 4.11 -3.17 2.29
CA VAL A 46 3.83 -4.54 2.72
C VAL A 46 4.25 -4.77 4.16
N THR A 47 3.53 -5.70 4.79
CA THR A 47 3.93 -6.36 6.02
C THR A 47 4.60 -7.69 5.68
N PHE A 48 5.83 -7.87 6.14
CA PHE A 48 6.57 -9.13 6.02
C PHE A 48 6.42 -9.99 7.27
N ILE A 49 6.26 -11.31 7.11
CA ILE A 49 6.22 -12.28 8.20
C ILE A 49 7.44 -13.20 8.12
N ASN A 50 8.29 -13.20 9.15
CA ASN A 50 9.44 -14.10 9.17
C ASN A 50 9.05 -15.57 9.47
N GLY A 51 10.02 -16.48 9.41
CA GLY A 51 9.80 -17.91 9.70
C GLY A 51 9.32 -18.24 11.11
N TYR A 52 9.35 -17.27 12.04
CA TYR A 52 8.84 -17.40 13.41
C TYR A 52 7.45 -16.78 13.60
N GLY A 53 6.83 -16.24 12.54
CA GLY A 53 5.52 -15.59 12.61
C GLY A 53 5.55 -14.13 13.07
N VAL A 54 6.74 -13.52 13.21
CA VAL A 54 6.87 -12.10 13.60
C VAL A 54 6.58 -11.20 12.40
N LYS A 55 5.74 -10.18 12.61
CA LYS A 55 5.31 -9.21 11.59
C LYS A 55 6.19 -7.96 11.57
N PHE A 56 6.57 -7.53 10.38
CA PHE A 56 7.35 -6.33 10.12
C PHE A 56 6.61 -5.47 9.08
N GLU A 57 5.97 -4.39 9.54
CA GLU A 57 5.10 -3.52 8.72
C GLU A 57 5.87 -2.40 7.98
N GLY A 58 5.29 -1.72 7.00
CA GLY A 58 5.85 -0.50 6.38
C GLY A 58 7.04 -0.72 5.44
N HIS A 59 7.30 -1.97 5.04
CA HIS A 59 8.35 -2.31 4.09
C HIS A 59 7.89 -2.16 2.64
N THR A 60 8.83 -2.06 1.71
CA THR A 60 8.57 -1.81 0.30
C THR A 60 9.13 -2.96 -0.54
N ILE A 61 8.35 -3.44 -1.52
CA ILE A 61 8.85 -4.39 -2.52
C ILE A 61 9.84 -3.67 -3.44
N LEU A 62 11.07 -4.19 -3.51
CA LEU A 62 12.15 -3.62 -4.31
C LEU A 62 12.30 -4.26 -5.69
N GLY A 63 11.85 -5.50 -5.84
CA GLY A 63 12.03 -6.28 -7.05
C GLY A 63 11.77 -7.75 -6.80
N PHE A 64 11.91 -8.53 -7.86
CA PHE A 64 11.74 -9.97 -7.82
C PHE A 64 12.91 -10.70 -8.46
N HIS A 65 13.00 -12.00 -8.26
CA HIS A 65 13.83 -12.89 -9.06
C HIS A 65 13.09 -14.20 -9.34
N THR A 66 13.65 -15.07 -10.18
CA THR A 66 13.06 -16.38 -10.46
C THR A 66 12.95 -17.21 -9.17
N PRO A 67 11.77 -17.72 -8.78
CA PRO A 67 11.61 -18.47 -7.53
C PRO A 67 12.68 -19.54 -7.34
N ASP A 68 13.34 -19.48 -6.19
CA ASP A 68 14.33 -20.49 -5.84
C ASP A 68 13.68 -21.81 -5.43
N LYS A 69 14.50 -22.77 -4.98
CA LYS A 69 14.03 -24.09 -4.53
C LYS A 69 13.06 -24.04 -3.33
N TYR A 70 12.95 -22.91 -2.64
CA TYR A 70 12.03 -22.68 -1.52
C TYR A 70 10.84 -21.79 -1.92
N GLY A 71 10.80 -21.30 -3.17
CA GLY A 71 9.78 -20.37 -3.65
C GLY A 71 10.04 -18.92 -3.22
N ASP A 72 11.21 -18.62 -2.65
CA ASP A 72 11.57 -17.27 -2.25
C ASP A 72 11.94 -16.45 -3.50
N CYS A 73 11.32 -15.27 -3.65
CA CYS A 73 11.47 -14.48 -4.88
C CYS A 73 11.20 -12.98 -4.74
N VAL A 74 10.83 -12.47 -3.56
CA VAL A 74 10.49 -11.07 -3.33
C VAL A 74 11.61 -10.36 -2.56
N TYR A 75 12.19 -9.30 -3.12
CA TYR A 75 13.15 -8.45 -2.41
C TYR A 75 12.44 -7.32 -1.68
N LEU A 76 12.86 -7.05 -0.44
CA LEU A 76 12.29 -6.02 0.43
C LEU A 76 13.38 -5.05 0.92
N ASP A 77 12.97 -3.86 1.33
CA ASP A 77 13.82 -2.82 1.95
C ASP A 77 14.18 -3.08 3.43
N ILE A 78 14.58 -4.32 3.70
CA ILE A 78 15.00 -4.81 5.02
C ILE A 78 16.54 -4.88 5.10
N ASP A 79 17.06 -4.99 6.31
CA ASP A 79 18.51 -5.08 6.58
C ASP A 79 19.18 -6.21 5.78
N CYS A 80 18.49 -7.34 5.62
CA CYS A 80 18.89 -8.45 4.76
C CYS A 80 18.39 -8.33 3.31
N TYR A 81 18.53 -7.17 2.68
CA TYR A 81 18.03 -6.88 1.31
C TYR A 81 18.51 -7.85 0.22
N TRP A 82 19.62 -8.56 0.44
CA TRP A 82 20.18 -9.56 -0.48
C TRP A 82 19.47 -10.92 -0.38
N PHE A 83 18.58 -11.09 0.61
CA PHE A 83 17.84 -12.31 0.84
C PHE A 83 16.37 -12.08 0.45
N SER A 84 15.90 -12.79 -0.57
CA SER A 84 14.51 -12.74 -0.99
C SER A 84 13.61 -13.51 -0.02
N VAL A 85 12.32 -13.20 -0.02
CA VAL A 85 11.31 -13.89 0.78
C VAL A 85 10.21 -14.49 -0.11
N SER A 86 9.52 -15.50 0.41
CA SER A 86 8.35 -16.10 -0.23
C SER A 86 7.21 -15.08 -0.36
N PRO A 87 6.52 -15.03 -1.52
CA PRO A 87 5.32 -14.22 -1.70
C PRO A 87 4.25 -14.47 -0.63
N ASP A 88 4.12 -15.71 -0.16
CA ASP A 88 3.11 -16.10 0.84
C ASP A 88 3.35 -15.47 2.21
N ARG A 89 4.54 -14.92 2.44
CA ARG A 89 4.94 -14.23 3.68
C ARG A 89 4.86 -12.71 3.56
N VAL A 90 4.30 -12.20 2.46
CA VAL A 90 4.18 -10.77 2.17
C VAL A 90 2.70 -10.40 2.06
N ILE A 91 2.26 -9.49 2.93
CA ILE A 91 0.88 -9.00 2.95
C ILE A 91 0.89 -7.56 2.48
N VAL A 92 0.13 -7.24 1.42
CA VAL A 92 -0.02 -5.87 0.93
C VAL A 92 -0.73 -5.01 1.97
N GLU A 93 -0.09 -3.91 2.35
CA GLU A 93 -0.68 -2.90 3.22
C GLU A 93 -1.63 -2.04 2.38
N LYS A 94 -2.88 -1.96 2.83
CA LYS A 94 -3.84 -1.06 2.22
C LYS A 94 -3.53 0.36 2.63
N THR A 95 -3.26 1.22 1.67
CA THR A 95 -3.25 2.67 1.90
C THR A 95 -4.69 3.12 2.10
N GLN A 96 -4.94 4.09 2.99
CA GLN A 96 -6.29 4.66 3.14
C GLN A 96 -6.85 5.20 1.81
N GLU A 97 -5.97 5.55 0.87
CA GLU A 97 -6.32 5.99 -0.49
C GLU A 97 -6.96 4.89 -1.35
N ASP A 98 -6.63 3.62 -1.13
CA ASP A 98 -7.14 2.48 -1.91
C ASP A 98 -8.62 2.16 -1.58
N GLU A 99 -9.19 2.77 -0.54
CA GLU A 99 -10.60 2.64 -0.15
C GLU A 99 -11.44 3.91 -0.34
N ILE A 100 -10.89 5.03 -0.84
CA ILE A 100 -11.71 6.19 -1.21
C ILE A 100 -12.27 5.99 -2.63
N LYS A 101 -13.12 4.97 -2.80
CA LYS A 101 -13.94 4.82 -4.00
C LYS A 101 -14.79 6.08 -4.13
N ILE A 102 -14.53 6.88 -5.16
CA ILE A 102 -15.35 8.03 -5.52
C ILE A 102 -16.79 7.54 -5.65
N PRO A 103 -17.73 7.99 -4.78
CA PRO A 103 -19.11 7.56 -4.87
C PRO A 103 -19.68 7.89 -6.26
N SER A 104 -20.36 6.95 -6.89
CA SER A 104 -21.04 7.20 -8.17
C SER A 104 -22.38 7.92 -7.97
N VAL A 105 -22.85 8.66 -8.97
CA VAL A 105 -24.23 9.19 -8.96
C VAL A 105 -25.21 8.03 -8.79
N GLY A 106 -26.14 8.16 -7.84
CA GLY A 106 -27.08 7.11 -7.46
C GLY A 106 -26.61 6.21 -6.30
N GLN A 107 -25.32 6.23 -5.94
CA GLN A 107 -24.81 5.50 -4.79
C GLN A 107 -25.26 6.15 -3.48
N TYR A 108 -25.52 5.32 -2.46
CA TYR A 108 -25.77 5.82 -1.12
C TYR A 108 -24.45 5.98 -0.35
N VAL A 109 -24.34 7.11 0.33
CA VAL A 109 -23.24 7.49 1.20
C VAL A 109 -23.78 7.79 2.58
N PHE A 110 -22.92 7.70 3.59
CA PHE A 110 -23.25 8.17 4.93
C PHE A 110 -22.78 9.62 5.07
N ASP A 111 -23.71 10.52 5.37
CA ASP A 111 -23.46 11.93 5.64
C ASP A 111 -23.27 12.10 7.15
N ILE A 112 -22.02 12.34 7.58
CA ILE A 112 -21.66 12.43 9.00
C ILE A 112 -22.31 13.66 9.66
N TYR A 113 -22.45 14.78 8.94
CA TYR A 113 -22.98 16.02 9.51
C TYR A 113 -24.44 15.85 9.94
N TYR A 114 -25.23 15.15 9.12
CA TYR A 114 -26.63 14.87 9.40
C TYR A 114 -26.88 13.48 10.02
N ASN A 115 -25.82 12.71 10.24
CA ASN A 115 -25.84 11.34 10.77
C ASN A 115 -26.86 10.44 10.05
N CYS A 116 -26.95 10.54 8.72
CA CYS A 116 -27.97 9.84 7.94
C CYS A 116 -27.45 9.35 6.58
N LYS A 117 -28.14 8.33 6.04
CA LYS A 117 -27.87 7.78 4.71
C LYS A 117 -28.48 8.70 3.65
N LYS A 118 -27.68 9.13 2.69
CA LYS A 118 -28.14 9.96 1.58
C LYS A 118 -27.63 9.44 0.24
N GLN A 119 -28.31 9.80 -0.84
CA GLN A 119 -27.94 9.39 -2.20
C GLN A 119 -27.17 10.50 -2.89
N VAL A 120 -26.09 10.15 -3.58
CA VAL A 120 -25.37 11.07 -4.47
C VAL A 120 -26.25 11.40 -5.66
N LYS A 121 -26.60 12.67 -5.81
CA LYS A 121 -27.43 13.18 -6.91
C LYS A 121 -26.61 13.74 -8.05
N GLY A 122 -25.39 14.20 -7.78
CA GLY A 122 -24.51 14.78 -8.78
C GLY A 122 -23.06 14.83 -8.32
N ILE A 123 -22.15 14.95 -9.29
CA ILE A 123 -20.71 15.13 -9.07
C ILE A 123 -20.26 16.22 -10.05
N ALA A 124 -19.69 17.30 -9.53
CA ALA A 124 -19.14 18.37 -10.37
C ALA A 124 -17.89 18.96 -9.70
N ASN A 125 -16.81 19.16 -10.47
CA ASN A 125 -15.58 19.81 -9.99
C ASN A 125 -15.01 19.24 -8.67
N GLY A 126 -15.16 17.93 -8.44
CA GLY A 126 -14.69 17.26 -7.21
C GLY A 126 -15.62 17.41 -5.99
N LEU A 127 -16.78 18.02 -6.17
CA LEU A 127 -17.82 18.18 -5.16
C LEU A 127 -18.94 17.16 -5.35
N PHE A 128 -19.52 16.69 -4.25
CA PHE A 128 -20.66 15.78 -4.25
C PHE A 128 -21.92 16.50 -3.80
N TYR A 129 -22.98 16.32 -4.58
CA TYR A 129 -24.32 16.81 -4.26
C TYR A 129 -25.10 15.64 -3.67
N VAL A 130 -25.50 15.75 -2.41
CA VAL A 130 -26.05 14.64 -1.64
C VAL A 130 -27.41 15.05 -1.04
N GLY A 131 -28.49 14.36 -1.47
CA GLY A 131 -29.87 14.76 -1.16
C GLY A 131 -30.48 15.77 -2.16
N SER A 132 -31.73 16.21 -1.92
CA SER A 132 -32.48 17.13 -2.79
C SER A 132 -32.16 18.61 -2.57
N ASP A 133 -31.69 18.98 -1.38
CA ASP A 133 -31.78 20.36 -0.87
C ASP A 133 -30.44 20.91 -0.31
N HIS A 134 -29.28 20.38 -0.72
CA HIS A 134 -28.00 20.70 -0.06
C HIS A 134 -26.85 21.18 -0.93
N GLU A 135 -26.03 22.02 -0.29
CA GLU A 135 -24.75 22.55 -0.74
C GLU A 135 -23.71 21.44 -0.98
N PRO A 136 -22.76 21.67 -1.91
CA PRO A 136 -21.74 20.70 -2.25
C PRO A 136 -20.83 20.36 -1.05
N VAL A 137 -20.60 19.07 -0.80
CA VAL A 137 -19.70 18.60 0.27
C VAL A 137 -18.34 18.21 -0.32
N HIS A 138 -17.25 18.66 0.31
CA HIS A 138 -15.90 18.28 -0.07
C HIS A 138 -15.61 16.80 0.29
N ARG A 139 -15.01 16.09 -0.68
CA ARG A 139 -14.73 14.63 -0.68
C ARG A 139 -14.10 14.08 0.60
N ASN A 140 -13.31 14.87 1.32
CA ASN A 140 -12.36 14.35 2.28
C ASN A 140 -12.78 14.48 3.75
N GLU A 141 -13.88 15.16 4.07
CA GLU A 141 -14.23 15.40 5.47
C GLU A 141 -15.45 14.60 5.96
N PHE A 142 -16.41 14.25 5.09
CA PHE A 142 -17.71 13.75 5.59
C PHE A 142 -18.45 12.68 4.76
N ILE A 143 -17.86 12.13 3.68
CA ILE A 143 -18.55 11.19 2.78
C ILE A 143 -17.77 9.88 2.64
N PHE A 144 -18.31 8.80 3.21
CA PHE A 144 -17.78 7.45 3.03
C PHE A 144 -18.68 6.62 2.11
N PRO A 145 -18.15 6.03 1.02
CA PRO A 145 -18.92 5.13 0.16
C PRO A 145 -19.37 3.91 0.96
N LEU A 146 -20.68 3.67 1.05
CA LEU A 146 -21.18 2.44 1.65
C LEU A 146 -20.93 1.25 0.72
N PRO A 147 -20.65 0.05 1.26
CA PRO A 147 -20.51 -1.16 0.46
C PRO A 147 -21.77 -1.36 -0.39
N THR A 148 -21.58 -1.59 -1.68
CA THR A 148 -22.67 -2.11 -2.51
C THR A 148 -22.97 -3.52 -2.03
N ASN A 149 -24.16 -3.73 -1.46
CA ASN A 149 -24.65 -5.08 -1.21
C ASN A 149 -24.66 -5.82 -2.55
N LYS A 150 -23.82 -6.86 -2.67
CA LYS A 150 -23.87 -7.82 -3.78
C LYS A 150 -25.14 -8.62 -3.71
#